data_AF-A0A538PAL3-F1
#
_entry.id   AF-A0A538PAL3-F1
#
_cell.length_a   1.000
_cell.length_b   1.000
_cell.length_c   1.000
_cell.angle_alpha   90.00
_cell.angle_beta   90.00
_cell.angle_gamma   90.00
#
_symmetry.space_group_name_H-M   'P 1'
#
loop_
_entity.id
_entity.type
_entity.pdbx_description
1 polymer ?
#
loop_
_entity_poly.entity_id
_entity_poly.type
_entity_poly.pdbx_seq_one_letter_code
_entity_poly.pdbx_strand_id
1 'polypeptide(L)'
;MPMKKWNENGRVWEQDRGLLGEEQVAKCERADVAEPFHAPIPTRMISNGEYMPVPQTEQQKRVEARVEALADEASKRLGISRRKFLHSSGGMAATLLAMNEVFGRFFNVSLIELFEPAAYAASAPPMDLFVFDDQLHFVRGSKPSPAALRAIAQGPSSAPTVKSNPFNPRGQLDERGDSWGVWNPALVGLPVDPGYAHLTRFIKDVYLDSQVTIGLLSNVTASMVQIEGEKARAPRNAEEAQHGEILTAAQTAAARNFINEISGSTRMLCHGMLYVGKGNLAYVQEQIDQNEPDSWKGYNISNAAKVDYDPNSLMRQWRHDDEEVAYPTFELIQKNYERIKNRKPGFNNICVHKGLAPGPPDPLRGHPGDLPKAASDWPKLNFITYHACIQPNFFLADTLKDIQDARLRGGAPNISWTTEYAQLVQDRPNCYAEIGTTWASSVVTFPTVAAHIMGQLMKFMGEDRIVFGSDSVWYGSPQWQIEALWRFQIPEAMREKYGYPALTESAKRKILGLTSAKLYGIRARDTGSYKPVPKDYESRMSQELKTLLEFDQLTADNMSRMKETYAALAIEPDHTRYGWMRVRV
;
A
#
# COMPACT_ATOMS: atom_id res chain seq x y z
N MET A 1 41.85 -22.49 13.47
CA MET A 1 40.39 -22.73 13.38
C MET A 1 39.69 -21.80 14.38
N PRO A 2 38.41 -21.41 14.24
CA PRO A 2 37.38 -21.64 13.20
C PRO A 2 36.92 -20.29 12.54
N MET A 3 35.99 -20.14 11.59
CA MET A 3 34.89 -20.96 11.07
C MET A 3 34.92 -21.07 9.54
N LYS A 4 34.85 -22.32 9.06
CA LYS A 4 34.24 -22.69 7.78
C LYS A 4 32.73 -22.86 7.98
N LYS A 5 31.90 -22.47 7.00
CA LYS A 5 30.68 -23.13 6.45
C LYS A 5 29.95 -22.16 5.48
N TRP A 6 29.38 -22.55 4.32
CA TRP A 6 29.09 -23.85 3.69
C TRP A 6 29.28 -23.78 2.15
N ASN A 7 29.54 -24.92 1.49
CA ASN A 7 29.57 -25.12 0.04
C ASN A 7 28.65 -26.30 -0.31
N GLU A 8 27.91 -26.29 -1.44
CA GLU A 8 27.34 -27.53 -1.98
C GLU A 8 28.06 -28.12 -3.20
N ASN A 9 28.92 -27.39 -3.93
CA ASN A 9 29.98 -27.99 -4.77
C ASN A 9 30.93 -26.91 -5.32
N GLY A 10 31.68 -26.23 -4.44
CA GLY A 10 32.92 -25.55 -4.85
C GLY A 10 32.87 -24.07 -5.23
N ARG A 11 31.84 -23.30 -4.85
CA ARG A 11 31.91 -21.83 -4.88
C ARG A 11 32.36 -21.29 -3.53
N VAL A 12 33.60 -20.80 -3.46
CA VAL A 12 34.08 -19.95 -2.35
C VAL A 12 33.28 -18.64 -2.40
N TRP A 13 32.98 -18.01 -1.26
CA TRP A 13 32.47 -16.64 -1.25
C TRP A 13 33.31 -15.78 -2.20
N GLU A 14 32.74 -15.29 -3.30
CA GLU A 14 33.35 -14.15 -3.97
C GLU A 14 33.34 -13.02 -2.95
N GLN A 15 34.46 -12.29 -2.82
CA GLN A 15 34.48 -11.11 -1.98
C GLN A 15 33.33 -10.22 -2.43
N ASP A 16 32.48 -9.83 -1.49
CA ASP A 16 31.22 -9.10 -1.64
C ASP A 16 31.45 -7.67 -2.20
N ARG A 17 32.10 -7.55 -3.36
CA ARG A 17 32.49 -6.31 -4.06
C ARG A 17 31.42 -5.84 -5.04
N GLY A 18 30.37 -6.65 -5.29
CA GLY A 18 29.35 -6.36 -6.30
C GLY A 18 29.97 -6.17 -7.69
N LEU A 19 29.56 -5.09 -8.38
CA LEU A 19 30.09 -4.62 -9.67
C LEU A 19 31.20 -3.56 -9.51
N LEU A 20 31.62 -3.21 -8.30
CA LEU A 20 32.69 -2.24 -8.09
C LEU A 20 34.03 -2.84 -8.53
N GLY A 21 34.72 -2.13 -9.43
CA GLY A 21 36.10 -2.42 -9.76
C GLY A 21 37.04 -2.20 -8.57
N GLU A 22 38.27 -2.72 -8.63
CA GLU A 22 39.22 -2.64 -7.51
C GLU A 22 39.52 -1.21 -7.06
N GLU A 23 39.62 -0.28 -8.01
CA GLU A 23 39.82 1.15 -7.73
C GLU A 23 38.63 1.80 -7.00
N GLN A 24 37.41 1.33 -7.25
CA GLN A 24 36.19 1.81 -6.60
C GLN A 24 36.06 1.22 -5.19
N VAL A 25 36.38 -0.08 -5.04
CA VAL A 25 36.44 -0.75 -3.72
C VAL A 25 37.50 -0.11 -2.83
N ALA A 26 38.66 0.29 -3.38
CA ALA A 26 39.72 0.96 -2.61
C ALA A 26 39.30 2.32 -2.02
N LYS A 27 38.19 2.90 -2.49
CA LYS A 27 37.60 4.15 -2.01
C LYS A 27 36.42 3.92 -1.06
N CYS A 28 36.03 2.67 -0.82
CA CYS A 28 34.90 2.29 0.00
C CYS A 28 35.33 1.43 1.20
N GLU A 29 34.52 1.45 2.24
CA GLU A 29 34.61 0.49 3.35
C GLU A 29 33.25 -0.17 3.58
N ARG A 30 33.27 -1.32 4.25
CA ARG A 30 32.06 -2.07 4.59
C ARG A 30 31.26 -1.32 5.65
N ALA A 31 30.00 -1.02 5.39
CA ALA A 31 29.14 -0.24 6.29
C ALA A 31 28.93 -0.94 7.65
N ASP A 32 28.84 -2.26 7.65
CA ASP A 32 28.73 -3.12 8.83
C ASP A 32 30.01 -3.14 9.69
N VAL A 33 31.09 -2.56 9.18
CA VAL A 33 32.40 -2.49 9.86
C VAL A 33 32.79 -1.04 10.16
N ALA A 34 32.55 -0.13 9.21
CA ALA A 34 33.11 1.20 9.18
C ALA A 34 32.10 2.32 9.39
N GLU A 35 30.79 2.03 9.34
CA GLU A 35 29.79 3.06 9.62
C GLU A 35 29.92 3.49 11.09
N PRO A 36 30.27 4.76 11.35
CA PRO A 36 30.50 5.21 12.72
C PRO A 36 29.19 5.41 13.50
N PHE A 37 28.05 5.53 12.80
CA PHE A 37 26.80 5.97 13.37
C PHE A 37 25.55 5.21 12.87
N HIS A 38 24.94 4.42 13.75
CA HIS A 38 23.74 3.63 13.48
C HIS A 38 22.46 4.40 13.86
N ALA A 39 22.21 5.52 13.19
CA ALA A 39 20.97 6.27 13.34
C ALA A 39 19.74 5.42 12.92
N PRO A 40 18.54 5.66 13.48
CA PRO A 40 17.33 5.00 13.00
C PRO A 40 16.95 5.34 11.55
N ILE A 41 17.35 6.52 11.03
CA ILE A 41 17.22 6.87 9.61
C ILE A 41 18.64 6.98 9.02
N PRO A 42 18.97 6.27 7.92
CA PRO A 42 20.24 6.43 7.24
C PRO A 42 20.46 7.87 6.76
N THR A 43 21.65 8.39 7.04
CA THR A 43 22.07 9.77 6.73
C THR A 43 23.09 9.81 5.60
N ARG A 44 23.50 8.66 5.06
CA ARG A 44 24.46 8.54 3.96
C ARG A 44 24.12 7.33 3.10
N MET A 45 24.57 7.37 1.86
CA MET A 45 24.36 6.30 0.89
C MET A 45 25.22 5.09 1.22
N ILE A 46 24.58 3.93 1.34
CA ILE A 46 25.23 2.62 1.43
C ILE A 46 24.92 1.85 0.15
N SER A 47 25.95 1.59 -0.65
CA SER A 47 25.84 0.84 -1.90
C SER A 47 25.88 -0.66 -1.64
N ASN A 48 25.13 -1.45 -2.39
CA ASN A 48 25.29 -2.91 -2.40
C ASN A 48 26.50 -3.39 -3.23
N GLY A 49 27.29 -2.45 -3.77
CA GLY A 49 28.42 -2.73 -4.67
C GLY A 49 28.06 -2.64 -6.16
N GLU A 50 26.82 -2.32 -6.55
CA GLU A 50 26.46 -2.17 -7.98
C GLU A 50 26.87 -0.82 -8.57
N TYR A 51 26.99 0.21 -7.72
CA TYR A 51 27.38 1.55 -8.11
C TYR A 51 28.25 2.19 -7.03
N MET A 52 29.14 3.10 -7.43
CA MET A 52 29.99 3.79 -6.47
C MET A 52 29.13 4.69 -5.57
N PRO A 53 29.09 4.46 -4.24
CA PRO A 53 28.32 5.32 -3.33
C PRO A 53 28.82 6.77 -3.44
N VAL A 54 27.93 7.76 -3.38
CA VAL A 54 28.37 9.16 -3.37
C VAL A 54 28.97 9.52 -2.01
N PRO A 55 29.92 10.48 -1.95
CA PRO A 55 30.41 10.97 -0.68
C PRO A 55 29.26 11.59 0.11
N GLN A 56 29.25 11.37 1.42
CA GLN A 56 28.31 12.02 2.32
C GLN A 56 28.39 13.54 2.17
N THR A 57 27.24 14.18 2.00
CA THR A 57 27.15 15.64 1.83
C THR A 57 27.37 16.37 3.15
N GLU A 58 27.73 17.66 3.08
CA GLU A 58 27.92 18.48 4.29
C GLU A 58 26.62 18.63 5.10
N GLN A 59 25.46 18.68 4.46
CA GLN A 59 24.17 18.70 5.15
C GLN A 59 23.90 17.37 5.86
N GLN A 60 24.21 16.23 5.22
CA GLN A 60 24.10 14.91 5.85
C GLN A 60 25.02 14.74 7.07
N LYS A 61 26.26 15.24 7.01
CA LYS A 61 27.17 15.28 8.17
C LYS A 61 26.59 16.12 9.31
N ARG A 62 25.96 17.26 8.98
CA ARG A 62 25.29 18.10 9.99
C ARG A 62 24.09 17.41 10.62
N VAL A 63 23.32 16.64 9.85
CA VAL A 63 22.24 15.82 10.42
C VAL A 63 22.81 14.81 11.39
N GLU A 64 23.81 14.01 11.01
CA GLU A 64 24.42 13.02 11.92
C GLU A 64 24.95 13.65 13.19
N ALA A 65 25.75 14.72 13.08
CA ALA A 65 26.28 15.43 14.22
C ALA A 65 25.15 15.97 15.13
N ARG A 66 24.03 16.39 14.54
CA ARG A 66 22.88 16.87 15.29
C ARG A 66 22.11 15.73 15.96
N VAL A 67 21.92 14.59 15.30
CA VAL A 67 21.32 13.40 15.91
C VAL A 67 22.21 12.91 17.05
N GLU A 68 23.53 12.89 16.89
CA GLU A 68 24.46 12.53 17.96
C GLU A 68 24.33 13.46 19.15
N ALA A 69 24.32 14.78 18.93
CA ALA A 69 24.15 15.76 20.00
C ALA A 69 22.82 15.58 20.75
N LEU A 70 21.72 15.41 20.02
CA LEU A 70 20.39 15.19 20.60
C LEU A 70 20.32 13.84 21.34
N ALA A 71 20.92 12.79 20.79
CA ALA A 71 20.97 11.47 21.40
C ALA A 71 21.86 11.43 22.65
N ASP A 72 22.98 12.14 22.66
CA ASP A 72 23.84 12.28 23.85
C ASP A 72 23.13 13.03 24.98
N GLU A 73 22.45 14.13 24.66
CA GLU A 73 21.68 14.90 25.63
C GLU A 73 20.51 14.07 26.20
N ALA A 74 19.73 13.44 25.31
CA ALA A 74 18.57 12.65 25.68
C ALA A 74 18.91 11.36 26.42
N SER A 75 19.89 10.60 25.95
CA SER A 75 20.30 9.35 26.61
C SER A 75 20.84 9.59 28.02
N LYS A 76 21.64 10.65 28.24
CA LYS A 76 22.11 11.05 29.58
C LYS A 76 20.94 11.40 30.50
N ARG A 77 19.97 12.16 30.00
CA ARG A 77 18.80 12.58 30.78
C ARG A 77 17.87 11.41 31.13
N LEU A 78 17.78 10.40 30.26
CA LEU A 78 16.96 9.20 30.43
C LEU A 78 17.66 8.06 31.17
N GLY A 79 18.96 8.17 31.45
CA GLY A 79 19.72 7.12 32.13
C GLY A 79 19.88 5.83 31.31
N ILE A 80 19.82 5.91 29.97
CA ILE A 80 20.01 4.77 29.06
C ILE A 80 21.23 4.98 28.17
N SER A 81 21.74 3.90 27.55
CA SER A 81 22.83 4.05 26.58
C SER A 81 22.38 4.77 25.32
N ARG A 82 23.27 5.54 24.68
CA ARG A 82 23.02 6.17 23.38
C ARG A 82 22.49 5.18 22.34
N ARG A 83 23.05 3.96 22.31
CA ARG A 83 22.58 2.88 21.44
C ARG A 83 21.12 2.56 21.73
N LYS A 84 20.78 2.25 22.99
CA LYS A 84 19.40 1.93 23.41
C LYS A 84 18.43 3.10 23.13
N PHE A 85 18.89 4.34 23.28
CA PHE A 85 18.11 5.53 22.94
C PHE A 85 17.81 5.61 21.43
N LEU A 86 18.82 5.41 20.59
CA LEU A 86 18.67 5.45 19.13
C LEU A 86 17.73 4.36 18.61
N HIS A 87 17.60 3.24 19.32
CA HIS A 87 16.61 2.17 19.04
C HIS A 87 15.19 2.46 19.58
N SER A 88 14.96 3.61 20.22
CA SER A 88 13.65 3.97 20.78
C SER A 88 12.92 5.01 19.92
N SER A 89 11.66 5.29 20.26
CA SER A 89 10.89 6.41 19.67
C SER A 89 11.58 7.77 19.84
N GLY A 90 12.31 7.98 20.94
CA GLY A 90 13.11 9.19 21.16
C GLY A 90 14.28 9.32 20.15
N GLY A 91 14.87 8.19 19.73
CA GLY A 91 15.89 8.15 18.69
C GLY A 91 15.34 8.54 17.31
N MET A 92 14.12 8.11 16.99
CA MET A 92 13.41 8.55 15.79
C MET A 92 13.10 10.04 15.84
N ALA A 93 12.57 10.54 16.97
CA ALA A 93 12.30 11.97 17.17
C ALA A 93 13.57 12.83 17.03
N ALA A 94 14.70 12.39 17.58
CA ALA A 94 16.00 13.05 17.43
C ALA A 94 16.42 13.16 15.97
N THR A 95 16.17 12.11 15.18
CA THR A 95 16.50 12.09 13.77
C THR A 95 15.62 13.03 12.95
N LEU A 96 14.31 13.04 13.20
CA LEU A 96 13.37 13.95 12.54
C LEU A 96 13.60 15.42 12.92
N LEU A 97 13.97 15.71 14.17
CA LEU A 97 14.35 17.06 14.61
C LEU A 97 15.63 17.53 13.90
N ALA A 98 16.67 16.69 13.85
CA ALA A 98 17.90 17.01 13.15
C ALA A 98 17.66 17.26 11.65
N MET A 99 16.81 16.45 11.01
CA MET A 99 16.42 16.66 9.62
C MET A 99 15.62 17.96 9.43
N ASN A 100 14.70 18.28 10.34
CA ASN A 100 13.97 19.54 10.31
C ASN A 100 14.89 20.76 10.40
N GLU A 101 15.90 20.70 11.27
CA GLU A 101 16.85 21.78 11.47
C GLU A 101 17.79 21.98 10.26
N VAL A 102 18.17 20.90 9.58
CA VAL A 102 19.12 20.97 8.47
C VAL A 102 18.43 21.20 7.12
N PHE A 103 17.28 20.58 6.89
CA PHE A 103 16.61 20.58 5.59
C PHE A 103 15.33 21.42 5.56
N GLY A 104 14.80 21.85 6.71
CA GLY A 104 13.52 22.56 6.83
C GLY A 104 12.41 21.71 7.44
N ARG A 105 11.35 22.35 7.95
CA ARG A 105 10.34 21.68 8.79
C ARG A 105 9.34 20.85 7.98
N PHE A 106 9.69 19.60 7.70
CA PHE A 106 8.85 18.62 7.01
C PHE A 106 8.12 17.67 7.96
N PHE A 107 8.60 17.53 9.19
CA PHE A 107 8.04 16.61 10.19
C PHE A 107 7.46 17.36 11.39
N ASN A 108 6.26 17.00 11.83
CA ASN A 108 5.73 17.52 13.09
C ASN A 108 6.30 16.69 14.26
N VAL A 109 7.40 17.16 14.81
CA VAL A 109 8.10 16.57 15.95
C VAL A 109 8.50 17.68 16.91
N SER A 110 8.24 17.49 18.19
CA SER A 110 8.59 18.42 19.26
C SER A 110 9.77 17.91 20.09
N LEU A 111 10.52 18.83 20.70
CA LEU A 111 11.68 18.52 21.55
C LEU A 111 11.36 17.60 22.73
N ILE A 112 10.11 17.62 23.23
CA ILE A 112 9.70 16.77 24.36
C ILE A 112 9.61 15.28 23.97
N GLU A 113 9.43 14.98 22.67
CA GLU A 113 9.39 13.62 22.12
C GLU A 113 10.75 12.90 22.21
N LEU A 114 11.84 13.66 22.43
CA LEU A 114 13.15 13.11 22.75
C LEU A 114 13.17 12.38 24.10
N PHE A 115 12.37 12.83 25.06
CA PHE A 115 12.49 12.38 26.45
C PHE A 115 11.27 11.61 26.92
N GLU A 116 10.11 11.91 26.34
CA GLU A 116 8.86 11.30 26.73
C GLU A 116 8.30 10.47 25.58
N PRO A 117 8.34 9.13 25.67
CA PRO A 117 7.60 8.27 24.75
C PRO A 117 6.11 8.65 24.66
N ALA A 118 5.56 9.25 25.72
CA ALA A 118 4.21 9.81 25.77
C ALA A 118 4.03 11.07 24.89
N ALA A 119 5.05 11.90 24.70
CA ALA A 119 4.99 13.03 23.77
C ALA A 119 5.11 12.57 22.32
N TYR A 120 5.91 11.53 22.02
CA TYR A 120 5.86 10.85 20.72
C TYR A 120 4.48 10.21 20.47
N ALA A 121 3.86 9.67 21.54
CA ALA A 121 2.49 9.18 21.50
C ALA A 121 1.44 10.30 21.30
N ALA A 122 1.74 11.56 21.68
CA ALA A 122 0.86 12.70 21.45
C ALA A 122 0.82 13.15 19.98
N SER A 123 1.86 12.83 19.19
CA SER A 123 1.90 13.06 17.73
C SER A 123 1.60 11.78 16.91
N ALA A 124 1.49 10.63 17.56
CA ALA A 124 1.10 9.34 16.98
C ALA A 124 -0.43 9.25 16.75
N PRO A 125 -0.89 8.33 15.89
CA PRO A 125 -2.29 7.98 15.82
C PRO A 125 -2.84 7.59 17.20
N PRO A 126 -3.92 8.22 17.67
CA PRO A 126 -4.54 7.90 18.93
C PRO A 126 -4.86 6.41 19.05
N MET A 127 -4.73 5.86 20.26
CA MET A 127 -5.09 4.45 20.50
C MET A 127 -6.58 4.17 20.24
N ASP A 128 -7.43 5.20 20.31
CA ASP A 128 -8.85 5.13 20.02
C ASP A 128 -9.20 5.40 18.54
N LEU A 129 -8.19 5.55 17.67
CA LEU A 129 -8.39 5.80 16.26
C LEU A 129 -9.11 4.61 15.62
N PHE A 130 -10.33 4.85 15.16
CA PHE A 130 -11.04 3.90 14.32
C PHE A 130 -10.48 3.94 12.91
N VAL A 131 -9.83 2.85 12.50
CA VAL A 131 -9.28 2.69 11.15
C VAL A 131 -10.11 1.67 10.38
N PHE A 132 -10.63 2.10 9.23
CA PHE A 132 -11.27 1.25 8.25
C PHE A 132 -10.37 1.23 7.01
N ASP A 133 -9.85 0.06 6.67
CA ASP A 133 -9.01 -0.11 5.50
C ASP A 133 -9.84 -0.67 4.34
N ASP A 134 -10.18 0.19 3.36
CA ASP A 134 -11.07 -0.15 2.24
C ASP A 134 -10.43 -1.08 1.20
N GLN A 135 -9.12 -1.30 1.24
CA GLN A 135 -8.44 -2.06 0.21
C GLN A 135 -7.30 -2.91 0.77
N LEU A 136 -7.65 -4.15 1.10
CA LEU A 136 -6.71 -5.16 1.57
C LEU A 136 -6.60 -6.32 0.59
N HIS A 137 -5.44 -6.96 0.56
CA HIS A 137 -5.14 -8.07 -0.34
C HIS A 137 -4.28 -9.15 0.34
N PHE A 138 -4.58 -10.40 0.00
CA PHE A 138 -3.71 -11.55 0.25
C PHE A 138 -3.85 -12.52 -0.93
N VAL A 139 -3.01 -13.54 -0.98
CA VAL A 139 -2.86 -14.49 -2.09
C VAL A 139 -3.20 -15.91 -1.61
N ARG A 140 -3.93 -16.69 -2.43
CA ARG A 140 -4.16 -18.13 -2.19
C ARG A 140 -2.89 -18.95 -2.42
N GLY A 141 -2.80 -20.13 -1.80
CA GLY A 141 -1.56 -20.91 -1.75
C GLY A 141 -1.00 -21.36 -3.11
N SER A 142 -1.84 -21.54 -4.15
CA SER A 142 -1.36 -21.88 -5.50
C SER A 142 -0.76 -20.70 -6.28
N LYS A 143 -0.90 -19.47 -5.78
CA LYS A 143 -0.48 -18.26 -6.49
C LYS A 143 0.77 -17.66 -5.83
N PRO A 144 1.76 -17.22 -6.64
CA PRO A 144 2.93 -16.58 -6.08
C PRO A 144 2.58 -15.19 -5.55
N SER A 145 3.14 -14.82 -4.39
CA SER A 145 3.07 -13.43 -3.90
C SER A 145 3.79 -12.47 -4.88
N PRO A 146 3.26 -11.26 -5.12
CA PRO A 146 3.82 -10.35 -6.12
C PRO A 146 5.14 -9.72 -5.63
N ALA A 147 6.27 -10.29 -6.05
CA ALA A 147 7.60 -9.84 -5.65
C ALA A 147 7.88 -8.37 -6.04
N ALA A 148 7.38 -7.93 -7.21
CA ALA A 148 7.58 -6.55 -7.68
C ALA A 148 6.91 -5.50 -6.76
N LEU A 149 5.72 -5.80 -6.23
CA LEU A 149 5.02 -4.91 -5.30
C LEU A 149 5.66 -4.90 -3.92
N ARG A 150 6.25 -6.01 -3.48
CA ARG A 150 7.06 -6.04 -2.26
C ARG A 150 8.34 -5.21 -2.42
N ALA A 151 9.01 -5.37 -3.56
CA ALA A 151 10.29 -4.75 -3.86
C ALA A 151 10.23 -3.21 -3.85
N ILE A 152 9.11 -2.60 -4.29
CA ILE A 152 8.97 -1.13 -4.19
C ILE A 152 8.95 -0.63 -2.75
N ALA A 153 8.26 -1.32 -1.85
CA ALA A 153 8.20 -0.88 -0.46
C ALA A 153 9.50 -1.19 0.30
N GLN A 154 10.15 -2.31 -0.04
CA GLN A 154 11.37 -2.79 0.59
C GLN A 154 12.64 -2.07 0.10
N GLY A 155 12.59 -1.43 -1.07
CA GLY A 155 13.72 -0.73 -1.64
C GLY A 155 14.85 -1.68 -2.09
N PRO A 156 16.10 -1.18 -2.16
CA PRO A 156 17.25 -1.90 -2.70
C PRO A 156 17.59 -3.20 -1.95
N SER A 157 17.11 -3.37 -0.72
CA SER A 157 17.32 -4.61 0.03
C SER A 157 16.58 -5.83 -0.56
N SER A 158 15.68 -5.62 -1.53
CA SER A 158 15.04 -6.69 -2.30
C SER A 158 15.87 -7.16 -3.52
N ALA A 159 17.04 -6.57 -3.79
CA ALA A 159 17.97 -6.92 -4.87
C ALA A 159 18.33 -8.42 -5.03
N PRO A 160 18.35 -9.25 -3.96
CA PRO A 160 18.49 -10.69 -4.12
C PRO A 160 17.39 -11.32 -5.00
N THR A 161 16.19 -10.75 -4.99
CA THR A 161 15.01 -11.23 -5.74
C THR A 161 14.65 -10.34 -6.92
N VAL A 162 14.67 -9.01 -6.76
CA VAL A 162 14.27 -8.03 -7.78
C VAL A 162 15.41 -7.03 -7.98
N LYS A 163 16.06 -7.03 -9.15
CA LYS A 163 17.36 -6.35 -9.35
C LYS A 163 17.33 -4.82 -9.33
N SER A 164 16.20 -4.20 -9.63
CA SER A 164 16.04 -2.76 -9.67
C SER A 164 14.58 -2.39 -9.42
N ASN A 165 14.29 -1.11 -9.19
CA ASN A 165 12.92 -0.65 -9.00
C ASN A 165 12.04 -1.02 -10.23
N PRO A 166 11.10 -1.98 -10.09
CA PRO A 166 10.36 -2.51 -11.23
C PRO A 166 9.41 -1.49 -11.85
N PHE A 167 9.13 -0.39 -11.15
CA PHE A 167 8.24 0.68 -11.61
C PHE A 167 8.96 2.02 -11.82
N ASN A 168 10.30 2.01 -11.86
CA ASN A 168 11.13 3.14 -12.29
C ASN A 168 12.22 2.68 -13.28
N PRO A 169 11.85 2.16 -14.47
CA PRO A 169 12.81 1.63 -15.44
C PRO A 169 13.77 2.69 -16.00
N ARG A 170 13.42 3.98 -15.88
CA ARG A 170 14.25 5.11 -16.32
C ARG A 170 15.29 5.54 -15.27
N GLY A 171 15.28 4.94 -14.06
CA GLY A 171 16.20 5.31 -12.99
C GLY A 171 16.08 6.79 -12.57
N GLN A 172 14.90 7.38 -12.72
CA GLN A 172 14.65 8.76 -12.32
C GLN A 172 14.80 8.91 -10.81
N LEU A 173 15.14 10.10 -10.35
CA LEU A 173 15.30 10.35 -8.92
C LEU A 173 13.98 10.83 -8.30
N ASP A 174 13.74 10.40 -7.07
CA ASP A 174 12.66 10.91 -6.22
C ASP A 174 13.03 12.27 -5.59
N GLU A 175 12.15 12.84 -4.77
CA GLU A 175 12.40 14.14 -4.11
C GLU A 175 13.58 14.12 -3.13
N ARG A 176 14.04 12.93 -2.71
CA ARG A 176 15.19 12.73 -1.83
C ARG A 176 16.48 12.44 -2.61
N GLY A 177 16.39 12.32 -3.93
CA GLY A 177 17.53 11.97 -4.79
C GLY A 177 17.73 10.46 -4.97
N ASP A 178 16.78 9.61 -4.55
CA ASP A 178 16.86 8.16 -4.66
C ASP A 178 16.12 7.67 -5.91
N SER A 179 16.72 6.76 -6.68
CA SER A 179 16.01 6.06 -7.77
C SER A 179 15.13 4.91 -7.27
N TRP A 180 15.40 4.47 -6.04
CA TRP A 180 14.70 3.39 -5.36
C TRP A 180 14.82 3.56 -3.84
N GLY A 181 14.04 4.48 -3.27
CA GLY A 181 13.97 4.67 -1.83
C GLY A 181 13.15 3.58 -1.14
N VAL A 182 13.41 3.34 0.14
CA VAL A 182 12.60 2.45 0.99
C VAL A 182 11.31 3.17 1.40
N TRP A 183 10.16 2.51 1.26
CA TRP A 183 8.87 3.02 1.78
C TRP A 183 8.61 2.55 3.19
N ASN A 184 8.81 1.24 3.44
CA ASN A 184 8.57 0.62 4.73
C ASN A 184 9.88 0.04 5.29
N PRO A 185 10.53 0.73 6.25
CA PRO A 185 11.76 0.27 6.88
C PRO A 185 11.65 -1.11 7.54
N ALA A 186 10.46 -1.50 8.01
CA ALA A 186 10.25 -2.80 8.65
C ALA A 186 10.42 -3.98 7.67
N LEU A 187 10.49 -3.72 6.36
CA LEU A 187 10.69 -4.75 5.35
C LEU A 187 12.16 -4.95 4.96
N VAL A 188 13.04 -4.05 5.39
CA VAL A 188 14.43 -4.04 4.94
C VAL A 188 15.14 -5.32 5.38
N GLY A 189 15.78 -5.99 4.42
CA GLY A 189 16.51 -7.24 4.66
C GLY A 189 15.64 -8.49 4.83
N LEU A 190 14.31 -8.36 4.83
CA LEU A 190 13.44 -9.53 4.84
C LEU A 190 13.47 -10.25 3.49
N PRO A 191 13.34 -11.58 3.46
CA PRO A 191 13.19 -12.28 2.19
C PRO A 191 11.88 -11.86 1.50
N VAL A 192 11.93 -11.74 0.17
CA VAL A 192 10.72 -11.68 -0.68
C VAL A 192 10.30 -13.12 -0.97
N ASP A 193 9.74 -13.80 0.04
CA ASP A 193 9.33 -15.19 -0.10
C ASP A 193 7.93 -15.33 -0.73
N PRO A 194 7.62 -16.46 -1.40
CA PRO A 194 6.33 -16.62 -2.07
C PRO A 194 5.10 -16.55 -1.15
N GLY A 195 5.26 -16.70 0.17
CA GLY A 195 4.17 -16.75 1.14
C GLY A 195 3.98 -15.51 1.99
N TYR A 196 4.73 -14.41 1.73
CA TYR A 196 4.60 -13.17 2.52
C TYR A 196 3.19 -12.58 2.47
N ALA A 197 2.39 -12.92 1.44
CA ALA A 197 1.03 -12.43 1.29
C ALA A 197 -0.04 -13.50 1.53
N HIS A 198 0.22 -14.60 2.23
CA HIS A 198 -0.82 -15.57 2.60
C HIS A 198 -1.65 -15.11 3.81
N LEU A 199 -2.82 -15.73 4.00
CA LEU A 199 -3.78 -15.36 5.06
C LEU A 199 -3.15 -15.27 6.47
N THR A 200 -2.23 -16.17 6.82
CA THR A 200 -1.58 -16.15 8.14
C THR A 200 -0.76 -14.88 8.34
N ARG A 201 0.03 -14.50 7.33
CA ARG A 201 0.83 -13.28 7.38
C ARG A 201 -0.05 -12.03 7.29
N PHE A 202 -1.08 -12.08 6.46
CA PHE A 202 -2.10 -11.06 6.35
C PHE A 202 -2.74 -10.74 7.71
N ILE A 203 -3.21 -11.76 8.46
CA ILE A 203 -3.84 -11.56 9.77
C ILE A 203 -2.86 -10.89 10.74
N LYS A 204 -1.60 -11.32 10.76
CA LYS A 204 -0.57 -10.70 11.59
C LYS A 204 -0.36 -9.23 11.22
N ASP A 205 -0.07 -8.95 9.95
CA ASP A 205 0.27 -7.61 9.49
C ASP A 205 -0.88 -6.62 9.69
N VAL A 206 -2.12 -7.05 9.46
CA VAL A 206 -3.31 -6.19 9.55
C VAL A 206 -3.83 -6.09 10.98
N TYR A 207 -3.99 -7.18 11.71
CA TYR A 207 -4.71 -7.16 13.00
C TYR A 207 -3.84 -7.25 14.25
N LEU A 208 -2.57 -7.66 14.12
CA LEU A 208 -1.63 -7.75 15.25
C LEU A 208 -0.55 -6.68 15.21
N ASP A 209 -0.08 -6.31 14.01
CA ASP A 209 0.99 -5.33 13.81
C ASP A 209 0.47 -3.93 13.46
N SER A 210 -0.86 -3.73 13.41
CA SER A 210 -1.46 -2.44 13.07
C SER A 210 -2.73 -2.11 13.87
N GLN A 211 -3.15 -0.85 13.80
CA GLN A 211 -4.37 -0.32 14.42
C GLN A 211 -5.64 -0.51 13.56
N VAL A 212 -5.58 -1.25 12.45
CA VAL A 212 -6.77 -1.52 11.63
C VAL A 212 -7.90 -2.13 12.46
N THR A 213 -9.04 -1.44 12.51
CA THR A 213 -10.23 -1.89 13.24
C THR A 213 -11.08 -2.80 12.36
N ILE A 214 -11.36 -2.36 11.13
CA ILE A 214 -12.06 -3.17 10.13
C ILE A 214 -11.28 -3.15 8.82
N GLY A 215 -11.06 -4.32 8.24
CA GLY A 215 -10.51 -4.46 6.90
C GLY A 215 -11.58 -4.80 5.86
N LEU A 216 -11.38 -4.39 4.62
CA LEU A 216 -12.19 -4.78 3.46
C LEU A 216 -11.34 -5.55 2.45
N LEU A 217 -11.56 -6.85 2.38
CA LEU A 217 -10.81 -7.73 1.50
C LEU A 217 -11.20 -7.53 0.04
N SER A 218 -10.22 -7.12 -0.75
CA SER A 218 -10.29 -6.87 -2.18
C SER A 218 -9.65 -7.98 -2.99
N ASN A 219 -10.16 -8.16 -4.19
CA ASN A 219 -9.69 -9.14 -5.15
C ASN A 219 -9.50 -8.50 -6.53
N VAL A 220 -8.86 -9.21 -7.46
CA VAL A 220 -8.49 -8.69 -8.79
C VAL A 220 -9.29 -9.43 -9.85
N THR A 221 -10.05 -8.72 -10.69
CA THR A 221 -10.61 -9.32 -11.91
C THR A 221 -9.54 -9.39 -12.99
N ALA A 222 -9.09 -10.60 -13.33
CA ALA A 222 -7.94 -10.81 -14.19
C ALA A 222 -8.17 -10.27 -15.61
N SER A 223 -7.24 -9.44 -16.11
CA SER A 223 -7.32 -8.88 -17.48
C SER A 223 -6.88 -9.86 -18.56
N MET A 224 -6.03 -10.82 -18.19
CA MET A 224 -5.46 -11.81 -19.09
C MET A 224 -5.30 -13.13 -18.35
N VAL A 225 -5.34 -14.21 -19.12
CA VAL A 225 -5.10 -15.57 -18.66
C VAL A 225 -4.00 -16.20 -19.51
N GLN A 226 -3.19 -17.04 -18.86
CA GLN A 226 -2.17 -17.85 -19.50
C GLN A 226 -2.56 -19.31 -19.31
N ILE A 227 -3.06 -19.93 -20.39
CA ILE A 227 -3.42 -21.35 -20.42
C ILE A 227 -2.32 -22.11 -21.15
N GLU A 228 -1.99 -23.30 -20.65
CA GLU A 228 -0.97 -24.15 -21.26
C GLU A 228 -1.32 -24.46 -22.72
N GLY A 229 -0.36 -24.24 -23.63
CA GLY A 229 -0.57 -24.41 -25.08
C GLY A 229 -1.25 -23.23 -25.78
N GLU A 230 -1.67 -22.18 -25.06
CA GLU A 230 -2.28 -20.98 -25.64
C GLU A 230 -1.40 -19.74 -25.49
N LYS A 231 -1.60 -18.76 -26.40
CA LYS A 231 -1.04 -17.41 -26.22
C LYS A 231 -1.84 -16.68 -25.14
N ALA A 232 -1.16 -15.84 -24.35
CA ALA A 232 -1.81 -14.93 -23.42
C ALA A 232 -2.92 -14.13 -24.13
N ARG A 233 -4.11 -14.12 -23.54
CA ARG A 233 -5.28 -13.40 -24.07
C ARG A 233 -6.23 -13.00 -22.95
N ALA A 234 -7.22 -12.17 -23.28
CA ALA A 234 -8.33 -11.92 -22.38
C ALA A 234 -9.09 -13.24 -22.05
N PRO A 235 -9.66 -13.36 -20.83
CA PRO A 235 -10.49 -14.52 -20.51
C PRO A 235 -11.82 -14.46 -21.26
N ARG A 236 -12.45 -15.62 -21.55
CA ARG A 236 -13.78 -15.66 -22.18
C ARG A 236 -14.92 -15.46 -21.17
N ASN A 237 -14.70 -15.85 -19.92
CA ASN A 237 -15.67 -15.81 -18.83
C ASN A 237 -14.96 -15.71 -17.47
N ALA A 238 -15.73 -15.55 -16.39
CA ALA A 238 -15.21 -15.43 -15.03
C ALA A 238 -14.49 -16.71 -14.53
N GLU A 239 -14.96 -17.91 -14.89
CA GLU A 239 -14.31 -19.18 -14.51
C GLU A 239 -12.89 -19.24 -15.08
N GLU A 240 -12.74 -18.92 -16.36
CA GLU A 240 -11.43 -18.88 -16.99
C GLU A 240 -10.54 -17.82 -16.33
N ALA A 241 -11.10 -16.66 -16.01
CA ALA A 241 -10.38 -15.55 -15.38
C ALA A 241 -9.74 -15.95 -14.04
N GLN A 242 -10.33 -16.89 -13.28
CA GLN A 242 -9.80 -17.39 -12.00
C GLN A 242 -8.37 -17.94 -12.08
N HIS A 243 -7.88 -18.30 -13.28
CA HIS A 243 -6.48 -18.68 -13.49
C HIS A 243 -5.51 -17.51 -13.30
N GLY A 244 -5.95 -16.27 -13.47
CA GLY A 244 -5.16 -15.05 -13.27
C GLY A 244 -5.44 -14.32 -11.96
N GLU A 245 -6.37 -14.81 -11.14
CA GLU A 245 -6.81 -14.12 -9.91
C GLU A 245 -6.00 -14.59 -8.68
N ILE A 246 -5.81 -13.67 -7.73
CA ILE A 246 -5.11 -13.95 -6.46
C ILE A 246 -6.00 -14.67 -5.44
N LEU A 247 -7.31 -14.47 -5.52
CA LEU A 247 -8.35 -15.17 -4.76
C LEU A 247 -9.55 -15.40 -5.69
N THR A 248 -10.45 -16.31 -5.34
CA THR A 248 -11.81 -16.37 -5.90
C THR A 248 -12.80 -15.63 -4.98
N ALA A 249 -14.04 -15.42 -5.44
CA ALA A 249 -15.11 -14.89 -4.59
C ALA A 249 -15.36 -15.74 -3.33
N ALA A 250 -15.34 -17.07 -3.46
CA ALA A 250 -15.53 -18.00 -2.35
C ALA A 250 -14.37 -17.93 -1.33
N GLN A 251 -13.12 -17.86 -1.81
CA GLN A 251 -11.94 -17.69 -0.94
C GLN A 251 -11.98 -16.35 -0.20
N THR A 252 -12.43 -15.30 -0.88
CA THR A 252 -12.58 -13.95 -0.31
C THR A 252 -13.63 -13.93 0.81
N ALA A 253 -14.81 -14.53 0.58
CA ALA A 253 -15.85 -14.64 1.59
C ALA A 253 -15.46 -15.55 2.77
N ALA A 254 -14.78 -16.68 2.49
CA ALA A 254 -14.33 -17.60 3.52
C ALA A 254 -13.32 -16.97 4.48
N ALA A 255 -12.36 -16.18 3.97
CA ALA A 255 -11.40 -15.46 4.80
C ALA A 255 -12.08 -14.43 5.71
N ARG A 256 -13.05 -13.67 5.18
CA ARG A 256 -13.89 -12.76 5.98
C ARG A 256 -14.63 -13.49 7.08
N ASN A 257 -15.32 -14.58 6.73
CA ASN A 257 -16.11 -15.36 7.68
C ASN A 257 -15.22 -15.90 8.81
N PHE A 258 -14.07 -16.48 8.45
CA PHE A 258 -13.10 -16.97 9.42
C PHE A 258 -12.63 -15.89 10.41
N ILE A 259 -12.19 -14.73 9.91
CA ILE A 259 -11.69 -13.63 10.76
C ILE A 259 -12.80 -13.11 11.70
N ASN A 260 -14.03 -12.98 11.20
CA ASN A 260 -15.17 -12.55 12.00
C ASN A 260 -15.58 -13.60 13.05
N GLU A 261 -15.52 -14.88 12.70
CA GLU A 261 -15.81 -16.00 13.60
C GLU A 261 -14.82 -16.04 14.76
N ILE A 262 -13.51 -16.06 14.48
CA ILE A 262 -12.50 -16.19 15.53
C ILE A 262 -12.40 -14.95 16.43
N SER A 263 -12.77 -13.77 15.91
CA SER A 263 -12.85 -12.55 16.72
C SER A 263 -14.18 -12.46 17.48
N GLY A 264 -15.25 -13.10 16.99
CA GLY A 264 -16.60 -12.97 17.54
C GLY A 264 -17.17 -11.56 17.38
N SER A 265 -16.76 -10.84 16.32
CA SER A 265 -17.23 -9.50 15.94
C SER A 265 -16.93 -9.22 14.45
N THR A 266 -17.46 -8.14 13.88
CA THR A 266 -17.12 -7.72 12.51
C THR A 266 -15.75 -7.04 12.48
N ARG A 267 -14.71 -7.79 12.10
CA ARG A 267 -13.34 -7.28 11.86
C ARG A 267 -12.99 -7.22 10.39
N MET A 268 -13.70 -7.97 9.54
CA MET A 268 -13.47 -8.04 8.11
C MET A 268 -14.78 -7.94 7.34
N LEU A 269 -14.76 -7.20 6.25
CA LEU A 269 -15.76 -7.22 5.17
C LEU A 269 -15.10 -7.77 3.91
N CYS A 270 -15.89 -8.14 2.89
CA CYS A 270 -15.33 -8.61 1.64
C CYS A 270 -16.08 -8.12 0.40
N HIS A 271 -15.33 -7.96 -0.69
CA HIS A 271 -15.91 -7.66 -1.98
C HIS A 271 -16.38 -8.92 -2.71
N GLY A 272 -17.46 -8.79 -3.48
CA GLY A 272 -17.74 -9.64 -4.63
C GLY A 272 -16.96 -9.16 -5.84
N MET A 273 -16.68 -10.06 -6.78
CA MET A 273 -15.97 -9.75 -8.02
C MET A 273 -16.93 -9.15 -9.04
N LEU A 274 -16.65 -7.92 -9.46
CA LEU A 274 -17.47 -7.17 -10.40
C LEU A 274 -17.04 -7.45 -11.84
N TYR A 275 -17.54 -8.55 -12.37
CA TYR A 275 -17.55 -8.85 -13.80
C TYR A 275 -18.83 -8.30 -14.42
N VAL A 276 -18.73 -7.27 -15.26
CA VAL A 276 -19.90 -6.57 -15.79
C VAL A 276 -20.38 -7.18 -17.12
N GLY A 277 -21.58 -6.80 -17.56
CA GLY A 277 -22.15 -7.20 -18.84
C GLY A 277 -23.15 -8.35 -18.73
N LYS A 278 -24.06 -8.40 -19.71
CA LYS A 278 -25.18 -9.35 -19.72
C LYS A 278 -24.76 -10.82 -19.63
N GLY A 279 -23.60 -11.18 -20.19
CA GLY A 279 -23.09 -12.55 -20.09
C GLY A 279 -22.53 -12.94 -18.72
N ASN A 280 -22.33 -11.97 -17.81
CA ASN A 280 -21.82 -12.22 -16.45
C ASN A 280 -22.90 -12.14 -15.36
N LEU A 281 -24.15 -11.80 -15.69
CA LEU A 281 -25.22 -11.61 -14.69
C LEU A 281 -25.49 -12.85 -13.84
N ALA A 282 -25.44 -14.04 -14.43
CA ALA A 282 -25.62 -15.29 -13.70
C ALA A 282 -24.52 -15.50 -12.64
N TYR A 283 -23.26 -15.22 -12.99
CA TYR A 283 -22.13 -15.29 -12.07
C TYR A 283 -22.21 -14.24 -10.95
N VAL A 284 -22.65 -13.02 -11.28
CA VAL A 284 -22.90 -11.98 -10.27
C VAL A 284 -24.00 -12.43 -9.30
N GLN A 285 -25.10 -12.99 -9.78
CA GLN A 285 -26.17 -13.51 -8.92
C GLN A 285 -25.69 -14.69 -8.06
N GLU A 286 -24.93 -15.61 -8.63
CA GLU A 286 -24.35 -16.73 -7.89
C GLU A 286 -23.49 -16.25 -6.71
N GLN A 287 -22.66 -15.23 -6.92
CA GLN A 287 -21.88 -14.64 -5.84
C GLN A 287 -22.75 -14.03 -4.73
N ILE A 288 -23.87 -13.41 -5.09
CA ILE A 288 -24.82 -12.85 -4.10
C ILE A 288 -25.39 -13.97 -3.23
N ASP A 289 -25.80 -15.07 -3.87
CA ASP A 289 -26.50 -16.17 -3.21
C ASP A 289 -25.56 -17.04 -2.36
N GLN A 290 -24.31 -17.24 -2.80
CA GLN A 290 -23.36 -18.14 -2.14
C GLN A 290 -22.35 -17.43 -1.22
N ASN A 291 -21.89 -16.24 -1.61
CA ASN A 291 -20.74 -15.58 -0.95
C ASN A 291 -21.17 -14.37 -0.09
N GLU A 292 -22.39 -13.87 -0.30
CA GLU A 292 -22.98 -12.74 0.43
C GLU A 292 -22.01 -11.54 0.58
N PRO A 293 -21.50 -10.97 -0.52
CA PRO A 293 -20.49 -9.91 -0.46
C PRO A 293 -21.03 -8.66 0.25
N ASP A 294 -20.11 -7.86 0.81
CA ASP A 294 -20.43 -6.61 1.50
C ASP A 294 -20.43 -5.40 0.54
N SER A 295 -19.70 -5.49 -0.56
CA SER A 295 -19.62 -4.51 -1.66
C SER A 295 -19.00 -5.16 -2.91
N TRP A 296 -18.73 -4.38 -3.96
CA TRP A 296 -18.27 -4.91 -5.25
C TRP A 296 -16.93 -4.34 -5.67
N LYS A 297 -16.02 -5.20 -6.13
CA LYS A 297 -14.69 -4.80 -6.62
C LYS A 297 -14.50 -5.15 -8.09
N GLY A 298 -14.24 -4.13 -8.91
CA GLY A 298 -14.00 -4.26 -10.36
C GLY A 298 -12.72 -3.57 -10.83
N TYR A 299 -12.35 -3.84 -12.07
CA TYR A 299 -11.23 -3.21 -12.77
C TYR A 299 -11.69 -2.82 -14.17
N ASN A 300 -11.78 -1.52 -14.47
CA ASN A 300 -12.06 -1.05 -15.83
C ASN A 300 -10.82 -1.06 -16.71
N ILE A 301 -9.63 -1.09 -16.10
CA ILE A 301 -8.36 -1.34 -16.78
C ILE A 301 -8.17 -2.82 -17.18
N SER A 302 -9.05 -3.72 -16.71
CA SER A 302 -9.04 -5.15 -17.06
C SER A 302 -10.10 -5.53 -18.09
N ASN A 303 -9.84 -6.60 -18.83
CA ASN A 303 -10.84 -7.26 -19.68
C ASN A 303 -11.85 -8.07 -18.86
N ALA A 304 -12.76 -7.38 -18.16
CA ALA A 304 -13.70 -7.97 -17.19
C ALA A 304 -15.18 -7.84 -17.59
N ALA A 305 -15.47 -7.46 -18.84
CA ALA A 305 -16.84 -7.30 -19.33
C ALA A 305 -17.22 -8.32 -20.39
N LYS A 306 -18.38 -8.97 -20.19
CA LYS A 306 -18.96 -9.94 -21.13
C LYS A 306 -20.20 -9.35 -21.80
N VAL A 307 -20.05 -8.93 -23.05
CA VAL A 307 -21.03 -8.08 -23.76
C VAL A 307 -22.02 -8.83 -24.64
N ASP A 308 -21.93 -10.16 -24.65
CA ASP A 308 -22.77 -11.09 -25.40
C ASP A 308 -22.95 -12.39 -24.59
N TYR A 309 -23.68 -13.35 -25.16
CA TYR A 309 -23.88 -14.68 -24.58
C TYR A 309 -23.06 -15.76 -25.29
N ASP A 310 -22.15 -15.40 -26.20
CA ASP A 310 -21.32 -16.38 -26.90
C ASP A 310 -20.20 -16.85 -25.96
N PRO A 311 -20.17 -18.10 -25.49
CA PRO A 311 -19.14 -18.56 -24.55
C PRO A 311 -17.71 -18.48 -25.11
N ASN A 312 -17.53 -18.31 -26.43
CA ASN A 312 -16.22 -18.24 -27.07
C ASN A 312 -15.69 -16.81 -27.25
N SER A 313 -16.55 -15.79 -27.21
CA SER A 313 -16.09 -14.42 -27.37
C SER A 313 -15.32 -13.94 -26.14
N LEU A 314 -14.28 -13.13 -26.36
CA LEU A 314 -13.41 -12.65 -25.30
C LEU A 314 -14.11 -11.57 -24.47
N MET A 315 -13.83 -11.53 -23.16
CA MET A 315 -14.16 -10.37 -22.35
C MET A 315 -13.33 -9.15 -22.80
N ARG A 316 -13.86 -7.96 -22.55
CA ARG A 316 -13.22 -6.68 -22.91
C ARG A 316 -13.20 -5.69 -21.75
N GLN A 317 -12.45 -4.61 -21.93
CA GLN A 317 -12.51 -3.44 -21.05
C GLN A 317 -13.88 -2.75 -21.14
N TRP A 318 -14.22 -2.00 -20.10
CA TRP A 318 -15.53 -1.41 -19.90
C TRP A 318 -15.46 -0.06 -19.21
N ARG A 319 -16.55 0.70 -19.29
CA ARG A 319 -16.71 2.02 -18.67
C ARG A 319 -17.92 2.01 -17.75
N HIS A 320 -17.91 2.86 -16.72
CA HIS A 320 -19.03 2.97 -15.80
C HIS A 320 -20.30 3.47 -16.48
N ASP A 321 -20.19 4.30 -17.52
CA ASP A 321 -21.30 4.93 -18.23
C ASP A 321 -21.80 4.13 -19.44
N ASP A 322 -21.26 2.94 -19.68
CA ASP A 322 -21.70 2.06 -20.76
C ASP A 322 -23.04 1.40 -20.41
N GLU A 323 -24.13 1.95 -20.96
CA GLU A 323 -25.50 1.53 -20.67
C GLU A 323 -25.78 0.08 -21.06
N GLU A 324 -25.16 -0.41 -22.14
CA GLU A 324 -25.39 -1.78 -22.63
C GLU A 324 -24.56 -2.83 -21.87
N VAL A 325 -23.51 -2.39 -21.17
CA VAL A 325 -22.54 -3.27 -20.54
C VAL A 325 -22.57 -3.17 -19.01
N ALA A 326 -22.39 -1.99 -18.43
CA ALA A 326 -22.30 -1.83 -16.99
C ALA A 326 -23.68 -1.82 -16.31
N TYR A 327 -24.68 -1.17 -16.93
CA TYR A 327 -25.96 -0.92 -16.27
C TYR A 327 -26.78 -2.18 -15.97
N PRO A 328 -26.79 -3.24 -16.81
CA PRO A 328 -27.47 -4.48 -16.45
C PRO A 328 -26.94 -5.08 -15.14
N THR A 329 -25.64 -4.94 -14.88
CA THR A 329 -25.03 -5.39 -13.63
C THR A 329 -25.41 -4.45 -12.46
N PHE A 330 -25.43 -3.15 -12.68
CA PHE A 330 -25.86 -2.16 -11.67
C PHE A 330 -27.34 -2.32 -11.28
N GLU A 331 -28.21 -2.61 -12.24
CA GLU A 331 -29.62 -2.96 -12.02
C GLU A 331 -29.75 -4.20 -11.14
N LEU A 332 -28.99 -5.26 -11.43
CA LEU A 332 -28.99 -6.49 -10.65
C LEU A 332 -28.55 -6.26 -9.20
N ILE A 333 -27.47 -5.49 -9.01
CA ILE A 333 -26.95 -5.12 -7.70
C ILE A 333 -28.00 -4.32 -6.92
N GLN A 334 -28.56 -3.27 -7.53
CA GLN A 334 -29.53 -2.42 -6.85
C GLN A 334 -30.83 -3.17 -6.52
N LYS A 335 -31.30 -4.08 -7.40
CA LYS A 335 -32.46 -4.94 -7.15
C LYS A 335 -32.25 -5.84 -5.94
N ASN A 336 -31.05 -6.42 -5.80
CA ASN A 336 -30.71 -7.24 -4.64
C ASN A 336 -30.49 -6.39 -3.38
N TYR A 337 -29.92 -5.19 -3.50
CA TYR A 337 -29.70 -4.26 -2.40
C TYR A 337 -30.98 -3.96 -1.63
N GLU A 338 -32.10 -3.69 -2.31
CA GLU A 338 -33.37 -3.36 -1.65
C GLU A 338 -33.84 -4.48 -0.70
N ARG A 339 -33.41 -5.73 -0.93
CA ARG A 339 -33.72 -6.89 -0.09
C ARG A 339 -32.75 -7.07 1.07
N ILE A 340 -31.49 -6.65 0.92
CA ILE A 340 -30.41 -6.98 1.87
C ILE A 340 -29.82 -5.77 2.61
N LYS A 341 -30.19 -4.54 2.26
CA LYS A 341 -29.60 -3.29 2.80
C LYS A 341 -29.56 -3.18 4.32
N ASN A 342 -30.50 -3.81 5.03
CA ASN A 342 -30.50 -3.84 6.50
C ASN A 342 -29.37 -4.70 7.09
N ARG A 343 -28.90 -5.71 6.34
CA ARG A 343 -27.81 -6.61 6.73
C ARG A 343 -26.48 -6.24 6.07
N LYS A 344 -26.53 -5.69 4.85
CA LYS A 344 -25.37 -5.32 4.03
C LYS A 344 -25.51 -3.87 3.53
N PRO A 345 -25.34 -2.85 4.39
CA PRO A 345 -25.56 -1.45 4.01
C PRO A 345 -24.65 -0.97 2.88
N GLY A 346 -23.43 -1.50 2.81
CA GLY A 346 -22.42 -1.17 1.80
C GLY A 346 -22.58 -1.88 0.45
N PHE A 347 -23.61 -2.71 0.26
CA PHE A 347 -23.71 -3.55 -0.94
C PHE A 347 -23.93 -2.76 -2.25
N ASN A 348 -24.33 -1.49 -2.15
CA ASN A 348 -24.40 -0.54 -3.28
C ASN A 348 -23.06 0.20 -3.56
N ASN A 349 -21.99 -0.13 -2.84
CA ASN A 349 -20.66 0.44 -3.07
C ASN A 349 -19.99 -0.30 -4.23
N ILE A 350 -19.77 0.42 -5.32
CA ILE A 350 -19.09 -0.02 -6.54
C ILE A 350 -17.65 0.50 -6.47
N CYS A 351 -16.74 -0.39 -6.12
CA CYS A 351 -15.33 -0.09 -5.90
C CYS A 351 -14.52 -0.49 -7.13
N VAL A 352 -13.95 0.46 -7.85
CA VAL A 352 -13.28 0.16 -9.12
C VAL A 352 -11.84 0.65 -9.11
N HIS A 353 -10.93 -0.29 -9.36
CA HIS A 353 -9.55 0.01 -9.68
C HIS A 353 -9.51 0.70 -11.04
N LYS A 354 -9.21 2.00 -10.98
CA LYS A 354 -9.28 2.92 -12.12
C LYS A 354 -7.98 3.71 -12.31
N GLY A 355 -7.26 3.99 -11.22
CA GLY A 355 -5.89 4.50 -11.28
C GLY A 355 -4.85 3.41 -11.56
N LEU A 356 -3.57 3.77 -11.49
CA LEU A 356 -2.40 2.94 -11.79
C LEU A 356 -2.50 2.29 -13.19
N ALA A 357 -2.82 3.11 -14.20
CA ALA A 357 -3.04 2.67 -15.57
C ALA A 357 -1.79 2.94 -16.44
N PRO A 358 -0.75 2.07 -16.41
CA PRO A 358 0.47 2.31 -17.17
C PRO A 358 0.19 2.23 -18.67
N GLY A 359 0.96 3.02 -19.43
CA GLY A 359 0.83 3.12 -20.88
C GLY A 359 0.44 4.53 -21.33
N PRO A 360 0.31 4.75 -22.64
CA PRO A 360 -0.21 6.02 -23.15
C PRO A 360 -1.61 6.27 -22.57
N PRO A 361 -1.97 7.52 -22.24
CA PRO A 361 -3.31 7.84 -21.78
C PRO A 361 -4.36 7.33 -22.78
N ASP A 362 -5.18 6.37 -22.34
CA ASP A 362 -6.29 5.83 -23.11
C ASP A 362 -7.60 6.14 -22.37
N PRO A 363 -8.48 6.98 -22.95
CA PRO A 363 -9.79 7.31 -22.39
C PRO A 363 -10.69 6.11 -22.07
N LEU A 364 -10.43 4.94 -22.67
CA LEU A 364 -11.17 3.71 -22.42
C LEU A 364 -10.56 2.84 -21.32
N ARG A 365 -9.32 3.13 -20.91
CA ARG A 365 -8.55 2.37 -19.92
C ARG A 365 -8.43 3.11 -18.60
N GLY A 366 -9.56 3.32 -17.94
CA GLY A 366 -9.58 3.90 -16.58
C GLY A 366 -9.63 5.43 -16.50
N HIS A 367 -9.80 6.15 -17.62
CA HIS A 367 -9.98 7.61 -17.57
C HIS A 367 -11.25 8.03 -16.80
N PRO A 368 -11.24 9.10 -15.99
CA PRO A 368 -12.35 9.48 -15.11
C PRO A 368 -13.63 9.99 -15.80
N GLY A 369 -13.56 10.24 -17.10
CA GLY A 369 -14.66 10.84 -17.88
C GLY A 369 -15.97 10.04 -17.94
N ASP A 370 -15.99 8.77 -17.53
CA ASP A 370 -17.20 7.94 -17.44
C ASP A 370 -17.99 8.14 -16.14
N LEU A 371 -17.36 8.68 -15.09
CA LEU A 371 -17.97 8.76 -13.77
C LEU A 371 -19.11 9.78 -13.67
N PRO A 372 -19.06 10.99 -14.29
CA PRO A 372 -20.14 11.95 -14.16
C PRO A 372 -21.48 11.40 -14.64
N LYS A 373 -21.53 10.77 -15.82
CA LYS A 373 -22.79 10.20 -16.32
C LYS A 373 -23.26 9.04 -15.43
N ALA A 374 -22.39 8.08 -15.13
CA ALA A 374 -22.76 6.93 -14.29
C ALA A 374 -23.26 7.36 -12.89
N ALA A 375 -22.60 8.34 -12.26
CA ALA A 375 -23.00 8.88 -10.96
C ALA A 375 -24.35 9.62 -11.01
N SER A 376 -24.67 10.29 -12.13
CA SER A 376 -25.99 10.91 -12.37
C SER A 376 -27.08 9.86 -12.49
N ASP A 377 -26.82 8.82 -13.29
CA ASP A 377 -27.83 7.84 -13.67
C ASP A 377 -28.11 6.87 -12.50
N TRP A 378 -27.13 6.68 -11.60
CA TRP A 378 -27.19 5.78 -10.46
C TRP A 378 -27.00 6.48 -9.11
N PRO A 379 -27.90 7.39 -8.69
CA PRO A 379 -27.73 8.19 -7.48
C PRO A 379 -27.77 7.38 -6.17
N LYS A 380 -28.26 6.14 -6.21
CA LYS A 380 -28.27 5.21 -5.07
C LYS A 380 -27.00 4.34 -4.96
N LEU A 381 -26.16 4.31 -6.01
CA LEU A 381 -24.87 3.62 -5.98
C LEU A 381 -23.80 4.61 -5.53
N ASN A 382 -22.82 4.12 -4.76
CA ASN A 382 -21.60 4.86 -4.45
C ASN A 382 -20.48 4.35 -5.36
N PHE A 383 -19.77 5.25 -6.03
CA PHE A 383 -18.62 4.93 -6.86
C PHE A 383 -17.33 5.25 -6.10
N ILE A 384 -16.66 4.22 -5.59
CA ILE A 384 -15.40 4.35 -4.87
C ILE A 384 -14.26 4.09 -5.85
N THR A 385 -13.56 5.15 -6.25
CA THR A 385 -12.54 5.12 -7.29
C THR A 385 -11.19 4.89 -6.66
N TYR A 386 -10.63 3.71 -6.87
CA TYR A 386 -9.41 3.29 -6.22
C TYR A 386 -8.17 3.92 -6.84
N HIS A 387 -7.22 4.24 -5.97
CA HIS A 387 -6.01 4.99 -6.25
C HIS A 387 -6.28 6.41 -6.77
N ALA A 388 -7.39 7.02 -6.35
CA ALA A 388 -7.81 8.38 -6.71
C ALA A 388 -7.69 8.67 -8.22
N CYS A 389 -7.92 7.64 -9.04
CA CYS A 389 -7.82 7.69 -10.50
C CYS A 389 -6.45 8.17 -11.03
N ILE A 390 -5.35 8.02 -10.29
CA ILE A 390 -4.03 8.44 -10.75
C ILE A 390 -3.60 7.65 -11.98
N GLN A 391 -3.14 8.31 -13.04
CA GLN A 391 -2.71 7.59 -14.26
C GLN A 391 -1.28 7.02 -14.17
N PRO A 392 -0.28 7.76 -13.66
CA PRO A 392 1.03 7.19 -13.37
C PRO A 392 0.91 5.93 -12.52
N ASN A 393 1.91 5.05 -12.64
CA ASN A 393 1.96 3.82 -11.87
C ASN A 393 2.44 4.12 -10.44
N PHE A 394 3.67 3.78 -10.07
CA PHE A 394 4.15 3.93 -8.69
C PHE A 394 5.23 5.02 -8.51
N PHE A 395 5.85 5.50 -9.60
CA PHE A 395 6.94 6.48 -9.53
C PHE A 395 6.55 7.79 -10.21
N LEU A 396 6.45 8.87 -9.43
CA LEU A 396 5.78 10.13 -9.79
C LEU A 396 6.76 11.25 -10.19
N ALA A 397 7.97 10.92 -10.67
CA ALA A 397 8.98 11.90 -11.04
C ALA A 397 8.52 12.85 -12.17
N ASP A 398 7.81 12.32 -13.17
CA ASP A 398 7.24 13.16 -14.24
C ASP A 398 6.13 14.06 -13.70
N THR A 399 5.33 13.58 -12.76
CA THR A 399 4.29 14.39 -12.08
C THR A 399 4.91 15.50 -11.25
N LEU A 400 5.98 15.23 -10.50
CA LEU A 400 6.72 16.25 -9.79
C LEU A 400 7.27 17.31 -10.75
N LYS A 401 7.82 16.88 -11.88
CA LYS A 401 8.31 17.80 -12.92
C LYS A 401 7.19 18.68 -13.47
N ASP A 402 6.03 18.10 -13.79
CA ASP A 402 4.87 18.88 -14.26
C ASP A 402 4.42 19.92 -13.22
N ILE A 403 4.48 19.60 -11.92
CA ILE A 403 4.19 20.53 -10.82
C ILE A 403 5.24 21.66 -10.77
N GLN A 404 6.53 21.32 -10.88
CA GLN A 404 7.64 22.29 -10.90
C GLN A 404 7.59 23.23 -12.10
N ASP A 405 7.21 22.70 -13.26
CA ASP A 405 6.98 23.46 -14.50
C ASP A 405 5.66 24.27 -14.46
N ALA A 406 4.95 24.27 -13.32
CA ALA A 406 3.68 24.95 -13.11
C ALA A 406 2.62 24.60 -14.16
N ARG A 407 2.57 23.34 -14.61
CA ARG A 407 1.51 22.87 -15.52
C ARG A 407 0.22 22.75 -14.73
N LEU A 408 -0.76 23.58 -15.07
CA LEU A 408 -2.04 23.65 -14.36
C LEU A 408 -3.18 23.06 -15.18
N ARG A 409 -4.16 22.50 -14.48
CA ARG A 409 -5.48 22.14 -15.00
C ARG A 409 -6.55 22.74 -14.09
N GLY A 410 -7.39 23.61 -14.63
CA GLY A 410 -8.44 24.29 -13.84
C GLY A 410 -7.89 25.05 -12.62
N GLY A 411 -6.70 25.65 -12.75
CA GLY A 411 -6.05 26.42 -11.67
C GLY A 411 -5.35 25.59 -10.59
N ALA A 412 -5.31 24.26 -10.70
CA ALA A 412 -4.55 23.38 -9.80
C ALA A 412 -3.40 22.68 -10.57
N PRO A 413 -2.30 22.26 -9.92
CA PRO A 413 -1.25 21.49 -10.58
C PRO A 413 -1.80 20.21 -11.20
N ASN A 414 -1.45 19.98 -12.46
CA ASN A 414 -2.00 18.89 -13.25
C ASN A 414 -1.37 17.55 -12.89
N ILE A 415 -2.01 16.82 -11.98
CA ILE A 415 -1.70 15.43 -11.69
C ILE A 415 -2.55 14.58 -12.63
N SER A 416 -1.87 13.89 -13.56
CA SER A 416 -2.51 13.15 -14.65
C SER A 416 -3.65 12.27 -14.14
N TRP A 417 -4.85 12.56 -14.65
CA TRP A 417 -6.17 12.01 -14.30
C TRP A 417 -6.68 12.32 -12.89
N THR A 418 -5.86 12.34 -11.83
CA THR A 418 -6.34 12.66 -10.46
C THR A 418 -6.94 14.06 -10.36
N THR A 419 -6.30 15.08 -10.96
CA THR A 419 -6.83 16.46 -10.96
C THR A 419 -8.15 16.55 -11.72
N GLU A 420 -8.20 15.93 -12.90
CA GLU A 420 -9.39 15.89 -13.74
C GLU A 420 -10.54 15.14 -13.05
N TYR A 421 -10.24 13.99 -12.46
CA TYR A 421 -11.18 13.20 -11.68
C TYR A 421 -11.85 14.03 -10.58
N ALA A 422 -11.04 14.65 -9.71
CA ALA A 422 -11.54 15.45 -8.60
C ALA A 422 -12.45 16.61 -9.07
N GLN A 423 -12.11 17.26 -10.19
CA GLN A 423 -12.91 18.32 -10.80
C GLN A 423 -14.21 17.83 -11.45
N LEU A 424 -14.16 16.70 -12.16
CA LEU A 424 -15.32 16.11 -12.83
C LEU A 424 -16.38 15.62 -11.84
N VAL A 425 -15.94 15.09 -10.69
CA VAL A 425 -16.85 14.53 -9.69
C VAL A 425 -17.15 15.49 -8.52
N GLN A 426 -16.73 16.75 -8.60
CA GLN A 426 -16.86 17.71 -7.49
C GLN A 426 -18.31 17.85 -7.02
N ASP A 427 -19.28 17.87 -7.94
CA ASP A 427 -20.72 18.00 -7.64
C ASP A 427 -21.43 16.64 -7.51
N ARG A 428 -20.67 15.53 -7.43
CA ARG A 428 -21.21 14.16 -7.40
C ARG A 428 -21.08 13.56 -6.00
N PRO A 429 -22.09 13.70 -5.12
CA PRO A 429 -21.96 13.32 -3.71
C PRO A 429 -21.77 11.81 -3.50
N ASN A 430 -22.05 11.00 -4.51
CA ASN A 430 -21.89 9.55 -4.52
C ASN A 430 -20.57 9.07 -5.17
N CYS A 431 -19.59 9.95 -5.39
CA CYS A 431 -18.24 9.59 -5.84
C CYS A 431 -17.21 9.78 -4.72
N TYR A 432 -16.37 8.78 -4.48
CA TYR A 432 -15.39 8.74 -3.40
C TYR A 432 -14.00 8.40 -3.95
N ALA A 433 -12.97 9.06 -3.43
CA ALA A 433 -11.58 8.80 -3.77
C ALA A 433 -10.95 7.87 -2.72
N GLU A 434 -10.60 6.66 -3.10
CA GLU A 434 -9.76 5.78 -2.28
C GLU A 434 -8.29 6.10 -2.61
N ILE A 435 -7.46 6.34 -1.60
CA ILE A 435 -6.13 6.93 -1.80
C ILE A 435 -4.97 5.94 -1.74
N GLY A 436 -5.17 4.64 -1.63
CA GLY A 436 -4.21 3.69 -1.06
C GLY A 436 -2.81 3.68 -1.66
N THR A 437 -2.57 2.90 -2.72
CA THR A 437 -1.26 2.95 -3.38
C THR A 437 -0.85 4.37 -3.82
N THR A 438 -1.79 5.25 -4.16
CA THR A 438 -1.51 6.66 -4.48
C THR A 438 -0.85 7.39 -3.32
N TRP A 439 -1.29 7.13 -2.10
CA TRP A 439 -0.76 7.64 -0.85
C TRP A 439 0.56 6.96 -0.51
N ALA A 440 0.59 5.63 -0.51
CA ALA A 440 1.77 4.84 -0.18
C ALA A 440 2.99 5.22 -1.05
N SER A 441 2.77 5.37 -2.36
CA SER A 441 3.81 5.70 -3.33
C SER A 441 4.25 7.16 -3.32
N SER A 442 3.37 8.09 -2.90
CA SER A 442 3.68 9.52 -2.92
C SER A 442 4.19 10.02 -1.57
N VAL A 443 3.64 9.59 -0.44
CA VAL A 443 3.92 10.23 0.86
C VAL A 443 5.40 10.14 1.27
N VAL A 444 6.08 9.05 0.92
CA VAL A 444 7.51 8.86 1.24
C VAL A 444 8.43 9.30 0.11
N THR A 445 8.05 9.05 -1.14
CA THR A 445 8.91 9.23 -2.32
C THR A 445 8.74 10.60 -2.96
N PHE A 446 7.52 11.15 -2.96
CA PHE A 446 7.15 12.42 -3.58
C PHE A 446 6.21 13.25 -2.68
N PRO A 447 6.67 13.70 -1.49
CA PRO A 447 5.81 14.38 -0.51
C PRO A 447 5.18 15.67 -1.06
N THR A 448 5.81 16.35 -2.01
CA THR A 448 5.20 17.50 -2.70
C THR A 448 4.02 17.06 -3.55
N VAL A 449 4.16 15.96 -4.30
CA VAL A 449 3.06 15.39 -5.07
C VAL A 449 1.93 14.92 -4.13
N ALA A 450 2.26 14.25 -3.02
CA ALA A 450 1.29 13.81 -2.01
C ALA A 450 0.46 14.98 -1.45
N ALA A 451 1.11 16.11 -1.16
CA ALA A 451 0.45 17.33 -0.68
C ALA A 451 -0.55 17.88 -1.71
N HIS A 452 -0.17 17.88 -2.99
CA HIS A 452 -1.07 18.30 -4.06
C HIS A 452 -2.22 17.33 -4.29
N ILE A 453 -2.02 16.01 -4.20
CA ILE A 453 -3.10 15.02 -4.30
C ILE A 453 -4.10 15.24 -3.17
N MET A 454 -3.65 15.21 -1.92
CA MET A 454 -4.51 15.38 -0.76
C MET A 454 -5.22 16.74 -0.77
N GLY A 455 -4.50 17.82 -1.10
CA GLY A 455 -5.05 19.17 -1.17
C GLY A 455 -6.13 19.32 -2.23
N GLN A 456 -5.93 18.74 -3.41
CA GLN A 456 -6.91 18.76 -4.50
C GLN A 456 -8.15 17.94 -4.16
N LEU A 457 -7.98 16.72 -3.62
CA LEU A 457 -9.11 15.89 -3.20
C LEU A 457 -9.93 16.59 -2.11
N MET A 458 -9.30 17.17 -1.08
CA MET A 458 -10.03 17.93 -0.06
C MET A 458 -10.72 19.18 -0.64
N LYS A 459 -10.07 19.90 -1.56
CA LYS A 459 -10.62 21.12 -2.17
C LYS A 459 -11.86 20.84 -3.04
N PHE A 460 -11.80 19.82 -3.90
CA PHE A 460 -12.86 19.57 -4.88
C PHE A 460 -13.88 18.53 -4.40
N MET A 461 -13.48 17.58 -3.57
CA MET A 461 -14.36 16.51 -3.10
C MET A 461 -14.80 16.69 -1.64
N GLY A 462 -13.97 17.33 -0.81
CA GLY A 462 -14.21 17.44 0.62
C GLY A 462 -13.79 16.19 1.41
N GLU A 463 -13.55 16.36 2.71
CA GLU A 463 -13.04 15.30 3.59
C GLU A 463 -13.99 14.09 3.75
N ASP A 464 -15.29 14.26 3.50
CA ASP A 464 -16.30 13.20 3.59
C ASP A 464 -16.36 12.29 2.35
N ARG A 465 -15.53 12.55 1.31
CA ARG A 465 -15.50 11.77 0.06
C ARG A 465 -14.12 11.22 -0.27
N ILE A 466 -13.26 11.11 0.74
CA ILE A 466 -11.94 10.51 0.64
C ILE A 466 -11.89 9.37 1.64
N VAL A 467 -11.38 8.21 1.21
CA VAL A 467 -11.28 7.01 2.03
C VAL A 467 -9.88 6.40 1.97
N PHE A 468 -9.47 5.76 3.05
CA PHE A 468 -8.19 5.08 3.17
C PHE A 468 -8.31 3.60 2.82
N GLY A 469 -7.46 3.13 1.92
CA GLY A 469 -7.08 1.73 1.77
C GLY A 469 -5.56 1.64 1.78
N SER A 470 -4.97 0.54 2.23
CA SER A 470 -3.50 0.44 2.32
C SER A 470 -2.86 -0.33 1.17
N ASP A 471 -3.64 -1.12 0.43
CA ASP A 471 -3.15 -2.20 -0.42
C ASP A 471 -2.24 -3.20 0.32
N SER A 472 -2.32 -3.26 1.65
CA SER A 472 -1.58 -4.26 2.42
C SER A 472 -2.08 -5.66 2.08
N VAL A 473 -1.20 -6.67 2.03
CA VAL A 473 0.17 -6.67 2.58
C VAL A 473 1.29 -6.48 1.56
N TRP A 474 1.01 -5.96 0.36
CA TRP A 474 2.04 -5.69 -0.65
C TRP A 474 3.21 -4.88 -0.08
N TYR A 475 2.88 -3.84 0.69
CA TYR A 475 3.84 -2.92 1.31
C TYR A 475 4.08 -3.22 2.80
N GLY A 476 3.80 -4.46 3.22
CA GLY A 476 3.83 -4.88 4.63
C GLY A 476 2.59 -4.47 5.41
N SER A 477 2.70 -4.45 6.74
CA SER A 477 1.65 -3.95 7.63
C SER A 477 1.22 -2.53 7.26
N PRO A 478 -0.09 -2.20 7.34
CA PRO A 478 -0.60 -0.87 6.98
C PRO A 478 -0.19 0.23 7.99
N GLN A 479 0.37 -0.14 9.15
CA GLN A 479 0.65 0.80 10.24
C GLN A 479 1.50 2.01 9.81
N TRP A 480 2.51 1.80 8.95
CA TRP A 480 3.36 2.91 8.50
C TRP A 480 2.58 3.94 7.66
N GLN A 481 1.57 3.52 6.90
CA GLN A 481 0.72 4.42 6.11
C GLN A 481 -0.24 5.20 7.00
N ILE A 482 -0.79 4.53 8.03
CA ILE A 482 -1.65 5.15 9.06
C ILE A 482 -0.87 6.23 9.80
N GLU A 483 0.34 5.92 10.26
CA GLU A 483 1.27 6.87 10.89
C GLU A 483 1.60 8.03 9.96
N ALA A 484 1.93 7.75 8.70
CA ALA A 484 2.26 8.77 7.72
C ALA A 484 1.08 9.73 7.50
N LEU A 485 -0.13 9.21 7.29
CA LEU A 485 -1.34 10.04 7.09
C LEU A 485 -1.70 10.84 8.34
N TRP A 486 -1.58 10.23 9.52
CA TRP A 486 -1.86 10.91 10.78
C TRP A 486 -0.89 12.06 11.04
N ARG A 487 0.39 11.90 10.70
CA ARG A 487 1.44 12.92 10.93
C ARG A 487 1.53 13.95 9.81
N PHE A 488 1.01 13.64 8.62
CA PHE A 488 1.10 14.52 7.46
C PHE A 488 0.35 15.84 7.64
N GLN A 489 0.87 16.90 7.03
CA GLN A 489 0.22 18.19 6.87
C GLN A 489 0.53 18.75 5.48
N ILE A 490 -0.44 19.47 4.90
CA ILE A 490 -0.20 20.24 3.67
C ILE A 490 0.52 21.53 4.04
N PRO A 491 1.69 21.83 3.44
CA PRO A 491 2.44 23.05 3.74
C PRO A 491 1.60 24.31 3.57
N GLU A 492 1.72 25.26 4.50
CA GLU A 492 0.92 26.50 4.54
C GLU A 492 1.04 27.30 3.25
N ALA A 493 2.24 27.45 2.70
CA ALA A 493 2.46 28.13 1.42
C ALA A 493 1.69 27.47 0.25
N MET A 494 1.54 26.14 0.24
CA MET A 494 0.71 25.46 -0.77
C MET A 494 -0.78 25.71 -0.51
N ARG A 495 -1.20 25.70 0.75
CA ARG A 495 -2.59 26.00 1.13
C ARG A 495 -3.00 27.40 0.70
N GLU A 496 -2.17 28.40 0.98
CA GLU A 496 -2.38 29.79 0.55
C GLU A 496 -2.40 29.92 -0.97
N LYS A 497 -1.39 29.35 -1.65
CA LYS A 497 -1.23 29.47 -3.10
C LYS A 497 -2.36 28.80 -3.90
N TYR A 498 -2.80 27.61 -3.48
CA TYR A 498 -3.75 26.80 -4.24
C TYR A 498 -5.14 26.72 -3.61
N GLY A 499 -5.34 27.35 -2.44
CA GLY A 499 -6.59 27.32 -1.69
C GLY A 499 -6.90 25.92 -1.13
N TYR A 500 -5.88 25.16 -0.71
CA TYR A 500 -6.10 23.84 -0.11
C TYR A 500 -6.58 23.96 1.34
N PRO A 501 -7.62 23.19 1.74
CA PRO A 501 -8.02 23.08 3.13
C PRO A 501 -6.88 22.56 4.03
N ALA A 502 -6.95 22.89 5.32
CA ALA A 502 -6.08 22.26 6.32
C ALA A 502 -6.47 20.79 6.52
N LEU A 503 -5.48 19.90 6.65
CA LEU A 503 -5.72 18.51 7.02
C LEU A 503 -5.90 18.41 8.55
N THR A 504 -7.09 18.78 9.02
CA THR A 504 -7.46 18.78 10.44
C THR A 504 -7.51 17.36 11.02
N GLU A 505 -7.54 17.23 12.34
CA GLU A 505 -7.75 15.92 12.98
C GLU A 505 -9.10 15.29 12.57
N SER A 506 -10.16 16.09 12.46
CA SER A 506 -11.46 15.65 11.95
C SER A 506 -11.34 15.05 10.54
N ALA A 507 -10.64 15.75 9.64
CA ALA A 507 -10.39 15.28 8.28
C ALA A 507 -9.65 13.94 8.30
N LYS A 508 -8.59 13.81 9.10
CA LYS A 508 -7.79 12.58 9.22
C LYS A 508 -8.62 11.42 9.72
N ARG A 509 -9.42 11.60 10.77
CA ARG A 509 -10.32 10.55 11.28
C ARG A 509 -11.37 10.13 10.25
N LYS A 510 -11.91 11.09 9.48
CA LYS A 510 -12.83 10.80 8.37
C LYS A 510 -12.18 9.94 7.29
N ILE A 511 -11.03 10.38 6.80
CA ILE A 511 -10.27 9.68 5.75
C ILE A 511 -9.85 8.29 6.20
N LEU A 512 -9.30 8.16 7.42
CA LEU A 512 -8.81 6.89 7.96
C LEU A 512 -9.90 5.89 8.31
N GLY A 513 -11.16 6.31 8.43
CA GLY A 513 -12.23 5.31 8.58
C GLY A 513 -13.64 5.79 8.85
N LEU A 514 -13.90 7.03 9.30
CA LEU A 514 -15.30 7.44 9.56
C LEU A 514 -16.12 7.56 8.28
N THR A 515 -15.50 7.94 7.16
CA THR A 515 -16.18 7.99 5.86
C THR A 515 -16.61 6.59 5.42
N SER A 516 -15.70 5.61 5.47
CA SER A 516 -15.98 4.21 5.13
C SER A 516 -16.96 3.59 6.13
N ALA A 517 -16.85 3.90 7.42
CA ALA A 517 -17.82 3.44 8.40
C ALA A 517 -19.26 3.86 8.04
N LYS A 518 -19.46 5.10 7.56
CA LYS A 518 -20.76 5.55 7.06
C LYS A 518 -21.20 4.78 5.81
N LEU A 519 -20.29 4.57 4.85
CA LEU A 519 -20.54 3.83 3.62
C LEU A 519 -20.97 2.36 3.85
N TYR A 520 -20.50 1.76 4.95
CA TYR A 520 -20.77 0.36 5.29
C TYR A 520 -21.74 0.17 6.46
N GLY A 521 -22.30 1.26 7.03
CA GLY A 521 -23.23 1.19 8.16
C GLY A 521 -22.58 0.71 9.47
N ILE A 522 -21.29 0.96 9.65
CA ILE A 522 -20.49 0.57 10.81
C ILE A 522 -20.51 1.66 11.88
N ARG A 523 -20.62 1.26 13.15
CA ARG A 523 -20.64 2.17 14.31
C ARG A 523 -19.21 2.46 14.78
N ALA A 524 -18.54 3.42 14.17
CA ALA A 524 -17.13 3.73 14.46
C ALA A 524 -16.84 4.24 15.89
N ARG A 525 -17.84 4.78 16.59
CA ARG A 525 -17.67 5.30 17.97
C ARG A 525 -17.70 4.22 19.05
N ASP A 526 -18.04 2.98 18.70
CA ASP A 526 -18.15 1.84 19.62
C ASP A 526 -17.00 0.85 19.37
N THR A 527 -15.75 1.31 19.57
CA THR A 527 -14.56 0.49 19.27
C THR A 527 -14.48 -0.78 20.10
N GLY A 528 -15.05 -0.77 21.31
CA GLY A 528 -15.12 -1.95 22.19
C GLY A 528 -15.97 -3.10 21.64
N SER A 529 -16.85 -2.84 20.67
CA SER A 529 -17.64 -3.88 20.00
C SER A 529 -16.84 -4.71 18.99
N TYR A 530 -15.68 -4.21 18.53
CA TYR A 530 -14.80 -4.90 17.57
C TYR A 530 -13.69 -5.65 18.30
N LYS A 531 -13.98 -6.86 18.73
CA LYS A 531 -13.06 -7.72 19.49
C LYS A 531 -11.78 -8.04 18.68
N PRO A 532 -10.62 -8.12 19.34
CA PRO A 532 -9.36 -8.41 18.67
C PRO A 532 -9.35 -9.80 18.05
N VAL A 533 -8.61 -9.97 16.95
CA VAL A 533 -8.31 -11.28 16.39
C VAL A 533 -7.36 -12.02 17.36
N PRO A 534 -7.66 -13.27 17.76
CA PRO A 534 -6.91 -13.95 18.80
C PRO A 534 -5.53 -14.39 18.29
N LYS A 535 -4.50 -14.35 19.15
CA LYS A 535 -3.10 -14.64 18.79
C LYS A 535 -2.86 -16.08 18.33
N ASP A 536 -3.74 -17.00 18.68
CA ASP A 536 -3.71 -18.42 18.29
C ASP A 536 -4.47 -18.70 16.97
N TYR A 537 -4.76 -17.66 16.16
CA TYR A 537 -5.54 -17.73 14.92
C TYR A 537 -5.09 -18.84 13.97
N GLU A 538 -3.79 -19.10 13.84
CA GLU A 538 -3.27 -20.15 12.94
C GLU A 538 -3.75 -21.55 13.35
N SER A 539 -3.83 -21.80 14.66
CA SER A 539 -4.30 -23.07 15.22
C SER A 539 -5.81 -23.27 15.04
N ARG A 540 -6.56 -22.17 14.85
CA ARG A 540 -8.01 -22.17 14.63
C ARG A 540 -8.41 -22.37 13.17
N MET A 541 -7.45 -22.33 12.24
CA MET A 541 -7.73 -22.56 10.82
C MET A 541 -8.11 -24.03 10.58
N SER A 542 -9.35 -24.27 10.18
CA SER A 542 -9.86 -25.60 9.86
C SER A 542 -9.15 -26.20 8.63
N GLN A 543 -9.27 -27.51 8.46
CA GLN A 543 -8.71 -28.18 7.29
C GLN A 543 -9.43 -27.74 6.01
N GLU A 544 -10.74 -27.55 6.08
CA GLU A 544 -11.59 -27.09 4.97
C GLU A 544 -11.17 -25.70 4.51
N LEU A 545 -10.90 -24.77 5.44
CA LEU A 545 -10.41 -23.44 5.10
C LEU A 545 -9.03 -23.50 4.43
N LYS A 546 -8.12 -24.34 4.94
CA LYS A 546 -6.77 -24.50 4.36
C LYS A 546 -6.83 -25.08 2.94
N THR A 547 -7.68 -26.08 2.72
CA THR A 547 -7.90 -26.67 1.40
C THR A 547 -8.56 -25.67 0.45
N LEU A 548 -9.57 -24.91 0.91
CA LEU A 548 -10.21 -23.87 0.10
C LEU A 548 -9.23 -22.76 -0.29
N LEU A 549 -8.30 -22.39 0.59
CA LEU A 549 -7.23 -21.43 0.33
C LEU A 549 -6.01 -22.05 -0.37
N GLU A 550 -6.08 -23.33 -0.74
CA GLU A 550 -5.05 -24.05 -1.50
C GLU A 550 -3.70 -24.11 -0.77
N PHE A 551 -3.70 -24.13 0.56
CA PHE A 551 -2.48 -24.20 1.38
C PHE A 551 -1.84 -25.60 1.36
N ASP A 552 -2.59 -26.62 1.00
CA ASP A 552 -2.10 -27.98 0.72
C ASP A 552 -1.21 -28.05 -0.53
N GLN A 553 -1.33 -27.07 -1.44
CA GLN A 553 -0.48 -26.95 -2.63
C GLN A 553 0.87 -26.27 -2.32
N LEU A 554 1.08 -25.79 -1.09
CA LEU A 554 2.37 -25.23 -0.67
C LEU A 554 3.40 -26.34 -0.50
N THR A 555 4.56 -26.18 -1.14
CA THR A 555 5.68 -27.10 -0.95
C THR A 555 6.22 -27.02 0.49
N ALA A 556 6.79 -28.11 0.99
CA ALA A 556 7.42 -28.15 2.32
C ALA A 556 8.54 -27.10 2.49
N ASP A 557 9.22 -26.75 1.39
CA ASP A 557 10.27 -25.73 1.35
C ASP A 557 9.69 -24.32 1.54
N ASN A 558 8.55 -24.02 0.90
CA ASN A 558 7.82 -22.75 1.07
C ASN A 558 7.33 -22.60 2.52
N MET A 559 6.78 -23.67 3.11
CA MET A 559 6.32 -23.67 4.50
C MET A 559 7.45 -23.46 5.51
N SER A 560 8.65 -24.00 5.22
CA SER A 560 9.83 -23.83 6.08
C SER A 560 10.38 -22.41 6.02
N ARG A 561 10.50 -21.83 4.81
CA ARG A 561 10.93 -20.42 4.63
C ARG A 561 9.96 -19.42 5.28
N MET A 562 8.66 -19.69 5.22
CA MET A 562 7.66 -18.88 5.94
C MET A 562 7.91 -18.88 7.46
N LYS A 563 8.21 -20.05 8.05
CA LYS A 563 8.51 -20.18 9.48
C LYS A 563 9.83 -19.49 9.88
N GLU A 564 10.86 -19.60 9.06
CA GLU A 564 12.15 -18.93 9.29
C GLU A 564 12.02 -17.41 9.23
N THR A 565 11.28 -16.89 8.25
CA THR A 565 10.97 -15.45 8.13
C THR A 565 10.19 -14.94 9.33
N TYR A 566 9.26 -15.75 9.85
CA TYR A 566 8.50 -15.45 11.06
C TYR A 566 9.40 -15.33 12.30
N ALA A 567 10.41 -16.20 12.42
CA ALA A 567 11.39 -16.16 13.51
C ALA A 567 12.33 -14.95 13.42
N ALA A 568 12.76 -14.57 12.21
CA ALA A 568 13.61 -13.40 11.98
C ALA A 568 12.91 -12.07 12.31
N LEU A 569 11.58 -12.02 12.15
CA LEU A 569 10.74 -10.86 12.47
C LEU A 569 10.45 -10.66 13.96
N ALA A 570 10.87 -11.60 14.81
CA ALA A 570 10.81 -11.47 16.27
C ALA A 570 12.06 -10.80 16.86
N ILE A 571 12.97 -10.29 16.02
CA ILE A 571 14.25 -9.69 16.43
C ILE A 571 14.14 -8.17 16.36
N GLU A 572 14.52 -7.50 17.45
CA GLU A 572 14.60 -6.04 17.56
C GLU A 572 15.50 -5.43 16.45
N PRO A 573 15.19 -4.23 15.91
CA PRO A 573 15.98 -3.62 14.83
C PRO A 573 17.41 -3.28 15.32
N ASP A 574 18.45 -3.83 14.71
CA ASP A 574 19.87 -3.57 15.07
C ASP A 574 20.45 -2.33 14.36
N HIS A 575 19.73 -1.71 13.42
CA HIS A 575 20.19 -0.55 12.61
C HIS A 575 21.55 -0.76 11.89
N THR A 576 22.12 -1.96 11.96
CA THR A 576 23.33 -2.37 11.24
C THR A 576 23.03 -2.41 9.74
N ARG A 577 23.88 -1.75 8.96
CA ARG A 577 23.76 -1.65 7.51
C ARG A 577 24.81 -2.51 6.85
N TYR A 578 24.42 -3.30 5.85
CA TYR A 578 25.34 -4.13 5.08
C TYR A 578 25.52 -3.52 3.69
N GLY A 579 26.77 -3.36 3.24
CA GLY A 579 27.11 -2.76 1.95
C GLY A 579 28.41 -1.95 1.99
N TRP A 580 28.64 -1.12 0.98
CA TRP A 580 29.81 -0.26 0.77
C TRP A 580 29.46 1.20 1.01
N MET A 581 30.25 1.86 1.85
CA MET A 581 30.19 3.28 2.14
C MET A 581 31.40 3.97 1.52
N ARG A 582 31.21 5.09 0.82
CA ARG A 582 32.36 5.87 0.31
C ARG A 582 33.08 6.56 1.46
N VAL A 583 34.34 6.21 1.66
CA VAL A 583 35.21 6.80 2.69
C VAL A 583 36.30 7.71 2.11
N ARG A 584 36.53 7.65 0.79
CA ARG A 584 37.54 8.47 0.08
C ARG A 584 36.97 9.09 -1.19
N VAL A 585 37.40 10.31 -1.48
CA VAL A 585 37.02 11.06 -2.70
C VAL A 585 37.80 10.51 -3.90
#